data_AF-A0A7C7H2S0-F1
#
_entry.id   AF-A0A7C7H2S0-F1
#
_cell.length_a   1.000
_cell.length_b   1.000
_cell.length_c   1.000
_cell.angle_alpha   90.00
_cell.angle_beta   90.00
_cell.angle_gamma   90.00
#
_symmetry.space_group_name_H-M   'P 1'
#
loop_
_entity.id
_entity.type
_entity.pdbx_description
1 polymer ?
#
loop_
_entity_poly.entity_id
_entity_poly.type
_entity_poly.pdbx_seq_one_letter_code
_entity_poly.pdbx_strand_id
1 'polypeptide(L)' 'VRAVGSANAQNPIPIIIPCHRVIAHNGSLGGYGGNLDKKYFLLRLEEEI' A
#
# COMPACT_ATOMS: atom_id res chain seq x y z
N VAL A 1 -12.52 6.55 1.20
CA VAL A 1 -13.04 5.72 2.31
C VAL A 1 -11.98 5.57 3.40
N ARG A 2 -12.28 5.92 4.66
CA ARG A 2 -11.29 5.92 5.76
C ARG A 2 -11.03 4.53 6.33
N ALA A 3 -12.08 3.74 6.56
CA ALA A 3 -11.98 2.42 7.18
C ALA A 3 -11.08 1.44 6.41
N VAL A 4 -11.18 1.43 5.08
CA VAL A 4 -10.35 0.57 4.21
C VAL A 4 -8.87 0.92 4.32
N GLY A 5 -8.52 2.21 4.39
CA GLY A 5 -7.14 2.65 4.59
C GLY A 5 -6.58 2.17 5.92
N SER A 6 -7.36 2.29 7.00
CA SER A 6 -6.98 1.78 8.33
C SER A 6 -6.81 0.26 8.34
N ALA A 7 -7.70 -0.49 7.69
CA ALA A 7 -7.60 -1.95 7.59
C ALA A 7 -6.33 -2.40 6.84
N ASN A 8 -6.02 -1.75 5.72
CA ASN A 8 -4.80 -2.04 4.95
C ASN A 8 -3.51 -1.71 5.72
N ALA A 9 -3.52 -0.66 6.54
CA ALA A 9 -2.38 -0.30 7.38
C ALA A 9 -2.13 -1.30 8.51
N GLN A 10 -3.15 -2.04 8.94
CA GLN A 10 -3.10 -3.05 10.01
C GLN A 10 -2.96 -4.48 9.50
N ASN A 11 -2.68 -4.67 8.21
CA ASN A 11 -2.54 -5.99 7.63
C ASN A 11 -1.40 -6.79 8.32
N PRO A 12 -1.70 -7.92 8.99
CA PRO A 12 -0.70 -8.71 9.71
C PRO A 12 0.21 -9.52 8.78
N ILE A 13 -0.16 -9.70 7.51
CA ILE A 13 0.62 -10.46 6.52
C ILE A 13 0.78 -9.61 5.25
N PRO A 14 1.69 -8.61 5.26
CA PRO A 14 2.00 -7.80 4.09
C PRO A 14 2.50 -8.67 2.92
N ILE A 15 2.43 -8.15 1.70
CA ILE A 15 2.83 -8.81 0.44
C ILE A 15 1.87 -9.94 0.04
N ILE A 16 1.59 -10.92 0.91
CA ILE A 16 0.62 -11.99 0.64
C ILE A 16 -0.80 -11.41 0.49
N ILE A 17 -1.19 -10.56 1.45
CA ILE A 17 -2.32 -9.65 1.25
C ILE A 17 -1.71 -8.35 0.68
N PRO A 18 -1.99 -7.99 -0.59
CA PRO A 18 -1.27 -6.95 -1.31
C PRO A 18 -1.73 -5.53 -0.94
N CYS A 19 -1.65 -5.18 0.35
CA CYS A 19 -2.07 -3.87 0.85
C CYS A 19 -1.21 -2.71 0.31
N HIS A 20 -0.03 -3.00 -0.27
CA HIS A 20 0.81 -2.03 -0.97
C HIS A 20 0.21 -1.57 -2.32
N ARG A 21 -0.69 -2.34 -2.94
CA ARG A 21 -1.37 -1.97 -4.20
C ARG A 21 -2.50 -0.95 -4.05
N VAL A 22 -2.89 -0.63 -2.81
CA VAL A 22 -3.99 0.31 -2.57
C VAL A 22 -3.46 1.74 -2.63
N ILE A 23 -3.78 2.46 -3.70
CA ILE A 23 -3.33 3.84 -3.97
C ILE A 23 -4.44 4.84 -3.64
N ALA A 24 -4.08 6.08 -3.31
CA ALA A 24 -5.08 7.14 -3.11
C ALA A 24 -5.70 7.57 -4.46
N HIS A 25 -6.97 7.99 -4.43
CA HIS A 25 -7.71 8.38 -5.64
C HIS A 25 -7.07 9.51 -6.47
N ASN A 26 -6.20 10.31 -5.85
CA ASN A 26 -5.48 11.41 -6.50
C ASN A 26 -4.14 10.96 -7.12
N GLY A 27 -3.87 9.66 -7.18
CA GLY A 27 -2.63 9.09 -7.73
C GLY A 27 -1.44 9.10 -6.75
N SER A 28 -1.57 9.66 -5.55
CA SER A 28 -0.50 9.57 -4.54
C SER A 28 -0.47 8.18 -3.90
N LEU A 29 0.72 7.73 -3.45
CA LEU A 29 0.90 6.42 -2.84
C LEU A 29 -0.08 6.15 -1.67
N GLY A 30 -0.51 7.17 -0.92
CA GLY A 30 -1.29 6.97 0.31
C GLY A 30 -0.47 6.26 1.39
N GLY A 31 -1.10 5.94 2.52
CA GLY A 31 -0.42 5.32 3.67
C GLY A 31 -0.01 3.86 3.44
N TYR A 32 0.98 3.40 4.20
CA TYR A 32 1.40 2.00 4.24
C TYR A 32 1.97 1.65 5.63
N GLY A 33 1.50 0.55 6.23
CA GLY A 33 1.94 0.12 7.56
C GLY A 33 3.43 -0.22 7.64
N GLY A 34 4.07 -0.55 6.51
CA GLY A 34 5.48 -0.93 6.44
C GLY A 34 6.48 0.16 6.03
N ASN A 35 6.09 1.44 6.01
CA ASN A 35 6.79 2.60 5.41
C ASN A 35 6.62 2.75 3.89
N LEU A 36 6.45 4.00 3.43
CA LEU A 36 6.27 4.40 2.04
C LEU A 36 7.40 3.94 1.11
N ASP A 37 8.65 3.91 1.59
CA ASP A 37 9.78 3.45 0.77
C ASP A 37 9.60 1.99 0.32
N LYS A 38 9.11 1.14 1.24
CA LYS A 38 8.85 -0.28 0.92
C LYS A 38 7.67 -0.42 -0.03
N LYS A 39 6.64 0.39 0.14
CA LYS A 39 5.50 0.42 -0.78
C LYS A 39 5.93 0.81 -2.18
N TYR A 40 6.71 1.88 -2.31
CA TYR A 40 7.25 2.33 -3.58
C TYR A 40 8.14 1.27 -4.23
N PHE A 41 9.03 0.64 -3.44
CA PHE A 41 9.86 -0.46 -3.92
C PHE A 41 9.04 -1.64 -4.43
N LEU A 42 8.02 -2.08 -3.68
CA LEU A 42 7.16 -3.21 -4.08
C LEU A 42 6.36 -2.91 -5.35
N LEU A 43 5.79 -1.71 -5.45
CA LEU A 43 5.04 -1.32 -6.65
C LEU A 43 5.95 -1.21 -7.88
N ARG A 44 7.17 -0.69 -7.71
CA ARG A 44 8.18 -0.66 -8.78
C ARG A 44 8.63 -2.06 -9.19
N LEU A 45 8.74 -2.98 -8.22
CA LEU A 45 9.06 -4.39 -8.49
C LEU A 45 7.95 -5.09 -9.28
N GLU A 46 6.70 -4.67 -9.09
CA GLU A 46 5.52 -5.19 -9.79
C GLU A 46 5.25 -4.46 -11.13
N GLU A 47 6.10 -3.50 -11.53
CA GLU A 47 5.91 -2.66 -12.72
C GLU A 47 4.61 -1.84 -12.70
N GLU A 48 4.07 -1.54 -11.51
CA GLU A 48 2.83 -0.78 -11.33
C GLU A 48 3.07 0.75 -11.28
N ILE A 49 4.34 1.20 -11.20
CA ILE A 49 4.81 2.60 -11.31
C ILE A 49 6.26 2.71 -11.76
#